data_AF-A0A1F3LZ72-F1
#
_entry.id   AF-A0A1F3LZ72-F1
#
_cell.length_a   1.000
_cell.length_b   1.000
_cell.length_c   1.000
_cell.angle_alpha   90.00
_cell.angle_beta   90.00
_cell.angle_gamma   90.00
#
_symmetry.space_group_name_H-M   'P 1'
#
loop_
_entity.id
_entity.type
_entity.pdbx_description
1 polymer ?
#
loop_
_entity_poly.entity_id
_entity_poly.type
_entity_poly.pdbx_seq_one_letter_code
_entity_poly.pdbx_strand_id
1 'polypeptide(L)' 'MSNFRNTCFVCNSEIQTGHFSVNPEINLPVCEHCRGSEEEKEAVRKLTEGLADGFVCGCI' A
#
# COMPACT_ATOMS: atom_id res chain seq x y z
N MET A 1 8.53 -1.52 19.88
CA MET A 1 8.76 -2.00 18.50
C MET A 1 7.52 -1.63 17.69
N SER A 2 7.55 -0.50 16.98
CA SER A 2 6.40 -0.02 16.21
C SER A 2 6.29 -0.84 14.91
N ASN A 3 5.30 -1.72 14.84
CA ASN A 3 5.08 -2.59 13.69
C ASN A 3 4.47 -1.79 12.53
N PHE A 4 5.32 -1.11 11.74
CA PHE A 4 4.94 -0.44 10.49
C PHE A 4 4.33 -1.40 9.43
N ARG A 5 4.34 -2.71 9.68
CA ARG A 5 3.78 -3.75 8.80
C ARG A 5 2.29 -4.03 9.03
N ASN A 6 1.65 -3.28 9.93
CA ASN A 6 0.29 -3.51 10.39
C ASN A 6 -0.62 -2.34 10.07
N THR A 7 -0.41 -1.60 8.98
CA THR A 7 -1.27 -0.47 8.63
C THR A 7 -1.71 -0.60 7.18
N CYS A 8 -3.01 -0.52 6.93
CA CYS A 8 -3.55 -0.61 5.58
C CYS A 8 -3.09 0.59 4.75
N PHE A 9 -2.48 0.36 3.59
CA PHE A 9 -2.02 1.46 2.73
C PHE A 9 -3.17 2.30 2.15
N VAL A 10 -4.40 1.75 2.13
CA VAL A 10 -5.59 2.40 1.61
C VAL A 10 -6.24 3.28 2.68
N CYS A 11 -6.74 2.66 3.74
CA CYS A 11 -7.51 3.36 4.79
C CYS A 11 -6.66 3.81 5.99
N ASN A 12 -5.35 3.54 5.99
CA ASN A 12 -4.43 3.83 7.10
C ASN A 12 -4.87 3.25 8.45
N SER A 13 -5.78 2.27 8.43
CA SER A 13 -6.26 1.60 9.64
C SER A 13 -5.25 0.56 10.11
N GLU A 14 -5.16 0.41 11.43
CA GLU A 14 -4.36 -0.64 12.04
C GLU A 14 -4.93 -2.01 11.67
N ILE A 15 -4.07 -2.88 11.17
CA ILE A 15 -4.39 -4.24 10.80
C ILE A 15 -3.86 -5.18 11.87
N GLN A 16 -4.75 -6.01 12.39
CA GLN A 16 -4.37 -7.07 13.31
C GLN A 16 -3.53 -8.13 12.58
N THR A 17 -2.47 -8.56 13.26
CA THR A 17 -1.55 -9.59 12.78
C THR A 17 -2.34 -10.86 12.41
N GLY A 18 -2.34 -11.23 11.11
CA GLY A 18 -3.06 -12.38 10.58
C GLY A 18 -4.30 -12.06 9.73
N HIS A 19 -4.77 -10.81 9.73
CA HIS A 19 -5.97 -10.37 8.99
C HIS A 19 -5.64 -9.29 7.93
N PHE A 20 -4.56 -9.50 7.18
CA PHE A 20 -4.21 -8.67 6.03
C PHE A 20 -3.78 -9.51 4.85
N SER A 21 -3.97 -8.96 3.67
CA SER A 21 -3.33 -9.43 2.44
C SER A 21 -2.26 -8.42 2.02
N VAL A 22 -1.33 -8.84 1.17
CA VAL A 22 -0.35 -7.92 0.57
C VAL A 22 -0.74 -7.76 -0.89
N ASN A 23 -0.86 -6.52 -1.37
CA ASN A 23 -1.17 -6.28 -2.76
C ASN A 23 0.05 -6.64 -3.64
N PRO A 24 -0.08 -7.53 -4.63
CA PRO A 24 1.07 -8.02 -5.39
C PRO A 24 1.71 -6.96 -6.30
N GLU A 25 0.97 -5.92 -6.69
CA GLU A 25 1.49 -4.89 -7.61
C GLU A 25 2.46 -3.92 -6.93
N ILE A 26 2.22 -3.59 -5.65
CA ILE A 26 2.99 -2.59 -4.90
C ILE A 26 3.62 -3.14 -3.61
N ASN A 27 3.38 -4.41 -3.30
CA ASN A 27 3.88 -5.11 -2.10
C ASN A 27 3.53 -4.42 -0.78
N LEU A 28 2.37 -3.74 -0.70
CA LEU A 28 1.89 -3.07 0.51
C LEU A 28 0.74 -3.84 1.18
N PRO A 29 0.65 -3.81 2.52
CA PRO A 29 -0.40 -4.47 3.28
C PRO A 29 -1.77 -3.78 3.12
N VAL A 30 -2.79 -4.58 2.80
CA VAL A 30 -4.19 -4.17 2.67
C VAL A 30 -5.06 -4.96 3.63
N CYS A 31 -5.99 -4.27 4.30
CA CYS A 31 -6.97 -4.91 5.16
C CYS A 31 -8.03 -5.64 4.33
N GLU A 32 -8.72 -6.62 4.93
CA GLU A 32 -9.75 -7.41 4.22
C GLU A 32 -10.93 -6.56 3.71
N HIS A 33 -11.17 -5.38 4.30
CA HIS A 33 -12.22 -4.44 3.88
C HIS A 33 -11.86 -3.65 2.63
N CYS A 34 -10.60 -3.26 2.48
CA CYS A 34 -10.13 -2.55 1.29
C CYS A 34 -9.73 -3.52 0.17
N ARG A 35 -9.50 -4.79 0.51
CA ARG A 35 -9.03 -5.80 -0.44
C ARG A 35 -9.98 -5.97 -1.62
N GLY A 36 -9.50 -5.69 -2.82
CA GLY A 36 -10.29 -5.81 -4.05
C GLY A 36 -11.37 -4.72 -4.25
N SER A 37 -11.42 -3.72 -3.37
CA SER A 37 -12.29 -2.56 -3.50
C SER A 37 -11.75 -1.58 -4.55
N GLU A 38 -12.60 -0.65 -5.00
CA GLU A 38 -12.17 0.40 -5.94
C GLU A 38 -11.11 1.31 -5.31
N GLU A 39 -11.20 1.58 -4.00
CA GLU A 39 -10.18 2.37 -3.30
C GLU A 39 -8.79 1.73 -3.33
N GLU A 40 -8.68 0.40 -3.26
CA GLU A 40 -7.39 -0.30 -3.38
C GLU A 40 -6.78 -0.06 -4.76
N LYS A 41 -7.56 -0.24 -5.83
CA LYS A 41 -7.10 -0.04 -7.20
C LYS A 41 -6.67 1.40 -7.44
N GLU A 42 -7.44 2.37 -6.94
CA GLU A 42 -7.08 3.78 -7.08
C GLU A 42 -5.81 4.12 -6.29
N ALA A 43 -5.68 3.61 -5.07
CA ALA A 43 -4.48 3.82 -4.26
C ALA A 43 -3.24 3.17 -4.88
N VAL A 44 -3.35 1.96 -5.44
CA VAL A 44 -2.28 1.30 -6.21
C VAL A 44 -1.84 2.17 -7.37
N ARG A 45 -2.79 2.64 -8.19
CA ARG A 45 -2.48 3.51 -9.33
C ARG A 45 -1.77 4.79 -8.88
N LYS A 46 -2.30 5.50 -7.88
CA LYS A 46 -1.67 6.72 -7.35
C LYS A 46 -0.26 6.48 -6.85
N LEU A 47 -0.01 5.38 -6.14
CA LEU A 47 1.30 5.04 -5.63
C LEU A 47 2.27 4.64 -6.75
N THR A 48 1.82 3.86 -7.74
CA THR A 48 2.63 3.46 -8.90
C THR A 48 2.95 4.65 -9.81
N GLU A 49 1.98 5.52 -10.06
CA GLU A 49 2.15 6.77 -10.82
C GLU A 49 3.07 7.74 -10.07
N GLY A 50 2.90 7.88 -8.75
CA GLY A 50 3.80 8.69 -7.91
C GLY A 50 5.23 8.14 -7.80
N LEU A 51 5.40 6.81 -7.83
CA LEU A 51 6.73 6.19 -7.89
C LEU A 51 7.42 6.43 -9.24
N ALA A 52 6.64 6.46 -10.33
CA ALA A 52 7.17 6.71 -11.66
C ALA A 52 7.71 8.14 -11.81
N ASP A 53 7.07 9.13 -11.19
CA ASP A 53 7.55 10.52 -11.14
C ASP A 53 8.78 10.70 -10.22
N GLY A 54 8.97 9.81 -9.24
CA GLY A 54 10.09 9.82 -8.29
C GLY A 54 11.35 9.08 -8.74
N PHE A 55 11.32 8.35 -9.87
CA PHE A 55 12.49 7.63 -10.40
C PHE A 55 13.37 8.52 -11.28
N VAL A 56 13.43 9.82 -11.00
CA VAL A 56 14.64 10.61 -11.31
C VAL A 56 15.54 10.48 -10.09
N CYS A 57 16.18 9.31 -9.95
CA CYS A 57 17.41 9.22 -9.19
C CYS A 57 18.44 10.07 -9.95
N GLY A 58 18.40 11.38 -9.70
CA GLY A 58 19.48 12.29 -10.01
C GLY A 58 20.67 11.88 -9.16
N CYS A 59 21.36 10.82 -9.61
CA CYS A 59 22.77 10.67 -9.32
C CYS A 59 23.46 11.89 -9.96
N ILE A 60 23.67 12.94 -9.17
CA ILE A 60 24.69 13.95 -9.43
C ILE A 60 25.63 14.03 -8.23
#